data_AF-A0A1F0PXX4-F1
#
_entry.id   AF-A0A1F0PXX4-F1
#
_cell.length_a   1.000
_cell.length_b   1.000
_cell.length_c   1.000
_cell.angle_alpha   90.00
_cell.angle_beta   90.00
_cell.angle_gamma   90.00
#
_symmetry.space_group_name_H-M   'P 1'
#
loop_
_entity.id
_entity.type
_entity.pdbx_description
1 polymer ?
#
loop_
_entity_poly.entity_id
_entity_poly.type
_entity_poly.pdbx_seq_one_letter_code
_entity_poly.pdbx_strand_id
1 'polypeptide(L)' 'MPYVEMTAADLPRFKVCRIVLNPDSYNHRLVPDRLVYATQEGDHVHGATRDGRFTLPATAPVLIDPES' A
#
# COMPACT_ATOMS: atom_id res chain seq x y z
N MET A 1 -4.78 8.03 13.55
CA MET A 1 -3.85 6.88 13.63
C MET A 1 -2.70 7.20 12.68
N PRO A 2 -1.44 7.24 13.14
CA PRO A 2 -0.34 7.59 12.25
C PRO A 2 -0.07 6.42 11.31
N TYR A 3 -0.20 6.66 10.02
CA TYR A 3 0.24 5.69 9.02
C TYR A 3 1.75 5.47 9.14
N VAL A 4 2.20 4.25 8.92
CA VAL A 4 3.61 3.87 8.92
C VAL A 4 4.11 3.83 7.49
N GLU A 5 5.24 4.50 7.24
CA GLU A 5 5.93 4.43 5.95
C GLU A 5 6.77 3.15 5.85
N MET A 6 6.69 2.48 4.70
CA MET A 6 7.47 1.30 4.36
C MET A 6 7.68 1.20 2.85
N THR A 7 8.35 0.14 2.40
CA THR A 7 8.53 -0.10 0.96
C THR A 7 7.42 -0.98 0.42
N ALA A 8 7.13 -0.85 -0.88
CA ALA A 8 6.13 -1.69 -1.55
C ALA A 8 6.46 -3.19 -1.41
N ALA A 9 7.74 -3.57 -1.32
CA ALA A 9 8.20 -4.94 -1.08
C ALA A 9 7.64 -5.56 0.21
N ASP A 10 7.26 -4.75 1.18
CA ASP A 10 6.69 -5.23 2.44
C ASP A 10 5.19 -5.55 2.32
N LEU A 11 4.49 -5.03 1.29
CA LEU A 11 3.04 -5.17 1.11
C LEU A 11 2.52 -6.62 1.07
N PRO A 12 3.21 -7.61 0.46
CA PRO A 12 2.75 -9.00 0.47
C PRO A 12 2.60 -9.61 1.88
N ARG A 13 3.21 -9.00 2.90
CA ARG A 13 3.09 -9.42 4.32
C ARG A 13 1.81 -8.91 4.98
N PHE A 14 1.10 -7.97 4.35
CA PHE A 14 -0.11 -7.37 4.88
C PHE A 14 -1.33 -7.80 4.08
N LYS A 15 -2.46 -7.94 4.77
CA LYS A 15 -3.75 -8.26 4.16
C LYS A 15 -4.81 -7.39 4.82
N VAL A 16 -5.73 -6.84 4.01
CA VAL A 16 -6.94 -6.16 4.51
C VAL A 16 -6.65 -4.86 5.30
N CYS A 17 -5.45 -4.32 5.20
CA CYS A 17 -5.05 -3.05 5.82
C CYS A 17 -5.39 -1.84 4.93
N ARG A 18 -5.49 -0.64 5.52
CA ARG A 18 -5.56 0.59 4.73
C ARG A 18 -4.18 0.95 4.20
N ILE A 19 -4.13 1.44 2.97
CA ILE A 19 -2.90 1.72 2.24
C ILE A 19 -3.02 3.03 1.45
N VAL A 20 -1.91 3.76 1.40
CA VAL A 20 -1.69 4.89 0.49
C VAL A 20 -0.54 4.51 -0.43
N LEU A 21 -0.85 4.30 -1.72
CA LEU A 21 0.13 3.86 -2.72
C LEU A 21 1.13 4.96 -3.11
N ASN A 22 0.79 6.22 -2.87
CA ASN A 22 1.67 7.37 -3.09
C ASN A 22 1.61 8.31 -1.87
N PRO A 23 2.64 8.29 -1.00
CA PRO A 23 2.69 9.15 0.20
C PRO A 23 2.49 10.63 -0.09
N ASP A 24 2.96 11.14 -1.24
CA ASP A 24 2.82 12.56 -1.62
C ASP A 24 1.37 12.96 -1.90
N SER A 25 0.51 11.99 -2.20
CA SER A 25 -0.93 12.19 -2.40
C SER A 25 -1.76 12.02 -1.12
N TYR A 26 -1.10 11.75 0.02
CA TYR A 26 -1.80 11.47 1.27
C TYR A 26 -2.62 12.67 1.76
N ASN A 27 -3.90 12.42 2.02
CA ASN A 27 -4.82 13.38 2.59
C ASN A 27 -5.50 12.78 3.82
N HIS A 28 -5.17 13.31 5.00
CA HIS A 28 -5.71 12.85 6.29
C HIS A 28 -7.24 12.97 6.42
N ARG A 29 -7.91 13.72 5.53
CA ARG A 29 -9.38 13.86 5.50
C ARG A 29 -10.07 12.78 4.68
N LEU A 30 -9.33 12.06 3.83
CA LEU A 30 -9.86 10.97 3.03
C LEU A 30 -9.62 9.65 3.75
N VAL A 31 -10.49 8.67 3.52
CA VAL A 31 -10.26 7.30 3.98
C VAL A 31 -9.40 6.61 2.92
N PRO A 32 -8.17 6.19 3.26
CA PRO A 32 -7.31 5.50 2.31
C PRO A 32 -7.88 4.15 1.90
N ASP A 33 -7.40 3.71 0.75
CA ASP A 33 -7.84 2.50 0.09
C ASP A 33 -7.53 1.26 0.93
N ARG A 34 -8.22 0.15 0.67
CA ARG A 34 -7.95 -1.12 1.38
C ARG A 34 -7.20 -2.09 0.48
N LEU A 35 -6.06 -2.57 0.96
CA LEU A 35 -5.27 -3.60 0.27
C LEU A 35 -6.03 -4.93 0.27
N VAL A 36 -6.29 -5.47 -0.92
CA VAL A 36 -6.92 -6.79 -1.11
C VAL A 36 -5.84 -7.86 -1.17
N TYR A 37 -4.84 -7.67 -2.03
CA TYR A 37 -3.66 -8.53 -2.13
C TYR A 37 -2.46 -7.77 -2.70
N ALA A 38 -1.27 -8.28 -2.42
CA ALA A 38 -0.03 -7.89 -3.07
C ALA A 38 0.86 -9.13 -3.26
N THR A 39 1.62 -9.15 -4.35
CA THR A 39 2.66 -10.14 -4.65
C THR A 39 3.85 -9.42 -5.26
N GLN A 40 5.06 -9.88 -4.94
CA GLN A 40 6.28 -9.36 -5.55
C GLN A 40 6.73 -10.29 -6.68
N GLU A 41 7.07 -9.72 -7.83
CA GLU A 41 7.70 -10.40 -8.95
C GLU A 41 8.93 -9.57 -9.37
N GLY A 42 10.12 -10.12 -9.11
CA GLY A 42 11.37 -9.41 -9.33
C GLY A 42 11.46 -8.11 -8.52
N ASP A 43 11.63 -7.00 -9.23
CA ASP A 43 11.76 -5.64 -8.71
C ASP A 43 10.43 -4.87 -8.64
N HIS A 44 9.31 -5.53 -8.95
CA HIS A 44 7.98 -4.93 -8.93
C HIS A 44 7.03 -5.65 -7.98
N VAL A 45 6.07 -4.90 -7.45
CA VAL A 45 4.99 -5.39 -6.62
C VAL A 45 3.68 -5.14 -7.35
N HIS A 46 2.97 -6.23 -7.63
CA HIS A 46 1.64 -6.21 -8.21
C HIS A 46 0.61 -6.42 -7.12
N GLY A 47 -0.44 -5.63 -7.12
CA GLY A 47 -1.50 -5.79 -6.14
C GLY A 47 -2.82 -5.21 -6.58
N ALA A 48 -3.79 -5.30 -5.69
CA ALA A 48 -5.07 -4.64 -5.86
C ALA A 48 -5.53 -4.02 -4.55
N THR A 49 -6.09 -2.83 -4.67
CA THR A 49 -6.94 -2.21 -3.66
C THR A 49 -8.41 -2.49 -4.01
N ARG A 50 -9.33 -1.95 -3.21
CA ARG A 50 -10.75 -1.98 -3.52
C ARG A 50 -11.07 -1.19 -4.81
N ASP A 51 -10.34 -0.11 -5.06
CA ASP A 51 -10.63 0.80 -6.16
C ASP A 51 -9.90 0.43 -7.47
N GLY A 52 -8.89 -0.45 -7.42
CA GLY A 52 -8.24 -0.91 -8.64
C GLY A 52 -6.99 -1.76 -8.43
N ARG A 53 -6.34 -2.10 -9.55
CA ARG A 53 -5.05 -2.79 -9.57
C ARG A 53 -3.92 -1.76 -9.58
N PHE A 54 -2.79 -2.11 -8.99
CA PHE A 54 -1.59 -1.30 -9.02
C PHE A 54 -0.35 -2.12 -9.35
N THR A 55 0.69 -1.43 -9.79
CA THR A 55 2.04 -1.97 -9.93
C THR A 55 3.01 -0.88 -9.48
N LEU A 56 3.88 -1.23 -8.55
CA LEU A 56 4.86 -0.32 -7.95
C LEU A 56 6.25 -0.95 -8.00
N PRO A 57 7.32 -0.16 -8.16
CA PRO A 57 8.67 -0.62 -7.84
C PRO A 57 8.74 -1.13 -6.40
N ALA A 58 9.46 -2.21 -6.14
CA ALA A 58 9.59 -2.81 -4.81
C ALA A 58 10.17 -1.83 -3.77
N THR A 59 10.95 -0.86 -4.22
CA THR A 59 11.55 0.21 -3.40
C THR A 59 10.66 1.44 -3.22
N ALA A 60 9.49 1.50 -3.88
CA ALA A 60 8.61 2.65 -3.79
C ALA A 60 8.06 2.81 -2.36
N PRO A 61 8.05 4.03 -1.81
CA PRO A 61 7.50 4.26 -0.48
C PRO A 61 5.97 4.19 -0.54
N VAL A 62 5.38 3.56 0.48
CA VAL A 62 3.93 3.45 0.68
C VAL A 62 3.61 3.68 2.15
N LEU A 63 2.39 4.13 2.44
CA LEU A 63 1.90 4.27 3.81
C LEU A 63 0.88 3.19 4.12
N ILE A 64 0.99 2.55 5.28
CA ILE A 64 0.03 1.57 5.78
C ILE A 64 -0.58 2.02 7.10
N ASP A 65 -1.84 1.68 7.33
CA ASP A 65 -2.45 1.71 8.67
C ASP A 65 -2.24 0.34 9.33
N PRO A 66 -1.32 0.21 10.31
CA PRO A 66 -1.04 -1.07 10.96
C PRO A 66 -2.16 -1.53 11.90
N GLU A 67 -3.11 -0.66 12.24
CA GLU A 67 -4.21 -0.95 13.18
C GLU A 67 -5.51 -1.37 12.45
N SER A 68 -5.49 -1.44 11.11
CA SER A 68 -6.68 -1.68 10.27
C SER A 68 -7.01 -3.15 10.01
#